data_AF-A0A7Y0VS06-F1
#
_entry.id   AF-A0A7Y0VS06-F1
#
_cell.length_a   1.000
_cell.length_b   1.000
_cell.length_c   1.000
_cell.angle_alpha   90.00
_cell.angle_beta   90.00
_cell.angle_gamma   90.00
#
_symmetry.space_group_name_H-M   'P 1'
#
loop_
_entity.id
_entity.type
_entity.pdbx_description
1 polymer ?
#
loop_
_entity_poly.entity_id
_entity_poly.type
_entity_poly.pdbx_seq_one_letter_code
_entity_poly.pdbx_strand_id
1 'polypeptide(L)'
;MFERLRGKPRDWLLVRPPATAEDRWQWLHYSAHRACASGAWPPPSALLQLPGALIIPALDCSHFCLPAPPGLKRHEWPQLFEEYAQQPGEALLVSCLSREAGQLELLVMQREQVQQWLAECAALGLQITHGWAELQLLPPAEPGQVVEWRRESLRCLKAHSRQWLVWPPVLGERLPQAWRDLPGETLEGDWPSRLARLEQLPSVLEGMRPTRTRGPRAPRVSRVQRHLLLGCVVLAACWSAVYLVQSLRQVDVWKAQVRALAGPANNPQQARTALARVQGEATEWQVRQQKIVALEQALSGWLQQQPGWSVSRIEFDGSRWRLALRGNGPQPLPAEWQAMAQAAGAQWTDQAQHVAGQLHLSFDLGEQP
;
A
#
# COMPACT_ATOMS: atom_id res chain seq x y z
N MET A 1 -5.80 17.57 -28.70
CA MET A 1 -6.91 18.55 -28.79
C MET A 1 -6.68 19.56 -27.67
N PHE A 2 -6.03 20.68 -28.00
CA PHE A 2 -5.51 21.66 -27.05
C PHE A 2 -6.66 22.48 -26.44
N GLU A 3 -6.91 22.31 -25.14
CA GLU A 3 -7.83 23.19 -24.43
C GLU A 3 -7.25 24.62 -24.37
N ARG A 4 -8.04 25.50 -24.99
CA ARG A 4 -7.99 26.95 -25.03
C ARG A 4 -7.31 27.63 -23.84
N LEU A 5 -6.33 28.45 -24.21
CA LEU A 5 -5.73 29.57 -23.48
C LEU A 5 -6.75 30.36 -22.64
N ARG A 6 -6.90 30.00 -21.37
CA ARG A 6 -7.17 30.99 -20.33
C ARG A 6 -5.82 31.56 -19.94
N GLY A 7 -5.69 32.89 -19.99
CA GLY A 7 -4.44 33.59 -19.64
C GLY A 7 -3.89 33.04 -18.33
N LYS A 8 -2.71 32.42 -18.40
CA LYS A 8 -2.04 31.89 -17.22
C LYS A 8 -1.74 33.08 -16.30
N PRO A 9 -1.88 32.93 -14.98
CA PRO A 9 -1.47 33.96 -14.04
C PRO A 9 -0.03 34.36 -14.34
N ARG A 10 0.21 35.67 -14.50
CA ARG A 10 1.56 36.25 -14.58
C ARG A 10 2.18 36.47 -13.20
N ASP A 11 1.38 36.21 -12.17
CA ASP A 11 1.70 36.44 -10.78
C ASP A 11 1.36 35.19 -9.96
N TRP A 12 2.31 34.74 -9.14
CA TRP A 12 2.28 33.49 -8.40
C TRP A 12 2.84 33.69 -6.99
N LEU A 13 2.23 33.01 -6.03
CA LEU A 13 2.86 32.72 -4.75
C LEU A 13 3.39 31.29 -4.80
N LEU A 14 4.70 31.15 -4.95
CA LEU A 14 5.39 29.87 -4.86
C LEU A 14 5.63 29.56 -3.39
N VAL A 15 5.36 28.33 -2.98
CA VAL A 15 5.64 27.85 -1.63
C VAL A 15 6.43 26.56 -1.73
N ARG A 16 7.49 26.45 -0.94
CA ARG A 16 8.36 25.29 -0.89
C ARG A 16 8.34 24.70 0.53
N PRO A 17 8.00 23.42 0.70
CA PRO A 17 8.12 22.73 1.97
C PRO A 17 9.59 22.49 2.33
N PRO A 18 9.88 22.24 3.62
CA PRO A 18 11.24 21.94 4.05
C PRO A 18 11.74 20.65 3.39
N ALA A 19 12.99 20.66 2.92
CA ALA A 19 13.62 19.49 2.31
C ALA A 19 14.20 18.52 3.36
N THR A 20 14.50 19.03 4.55
CA THR A 20 14.95 18.26 5.72
C THR A 20 14.17 18.70 6.96
N ALA A 21 14.19 17.89 8.03
CA ALA A 21 13.46 18.21 9.27
C ALA A 21 13.93 19.51 9.96
N GLU A 22 15.14 19.98 9.64
CA GLU A 22 15.74 21.20 10.18
C GLU A 22 15.37 22.46 9.36
N ASP A 23 14.97 22.27 8.11
CA ASP A 23 14.59 23.36 7.22
C ASP A 23 13.21 23.92 7.58
N ARG A 24 12.97 25.16 7.15
CA ARG A 24 11.65 25.79 7.23
C ARG A 24 11.03 25.89 5.86
N TRP A 25 9.70 25.91 5.84
CA TRP A 25 8.94 26.32 4.67
C TRP A 25 9.38 27.70 4.20
N GLN A 26 9.42 27.88 2.88
CA GLN A 26 9.77 29.15 2.24
C GLN A 26 8.71 29.55 1.23
N TRP A 27 8.64 30.84 0.95
CA TRP A 27 7.76 31.39 -0.08
C TRP A 27 8.51 32.35 -1.00
N LEU A 28 8.01 32.48 -2.22
CA LEU A 28 8.46 33.43 -3.22
C LEU A 28 7.25 34.02 -3.96
N HIS A 29 7.15 35.34 -3.94
CA HIS A 29 6.28 36.09 -4.82
C HIS A 29 6.97 36.26 -6.18
N TYR A 30 6.36 35.69 -7.22
CA TYR A 30 6.88 35.72 -8.59
C TYR A 30 5.90 36.46 -9.49
N SER A 31 6.31 37.60 -10.03
CA SER A 31 5.49 38.43 -10.91
C SER A 31 6.29 38.90 -12.11
N ALA A 32 5.64 38.99 -13.27
CA ALA A 32 6.25 39.49 -14.52
C ALA A 32 7.61 38.84 -14.87
N HIS A 33 7.71 37.53 -14.65
CA HIS A 33 8.90 36.72 -14.88
C HIS A 33 10.09 37.00 -13.95
N ARG A 34 9.87 37.61 -12.79
CA ARG A 34 10.92 37.92 -11.81
C ARG A 34 10.50 37.57 -10.40
N ALA A 35 11.49 37.24 -9.57
CA ALA A 35 11.34 37.15 -8.11
C ALA A 35 11.15 38.56 -7.55
N CYS A 36 10.03 38.81 -6.87
CA CYS A 36 9.70 40.13 -6.31
C CYS A 36 10.01 40.21 -4.81
N ALA A 37 9.64 39.17 -4.05
CA ALA A 37 9.90 39.08 -2.63
C ALA A 37 9.93 37.61 -2.20
N SER A 38 10.76 37.25 -1.23
CA SER A 38 10.84 35.91 -0.67
C SER A 38 11.03 35.96 0.84
N GLY A 39 10.75 34.84 1.51
CA GLY A 39 10.98 34.73 2.94
C GLY A 39 10.62 33.36 3.51
N ALA A 40 10.77 33.26 4.82
CA ALA A 40 10.31 32.10 5.59
C ALA A 40 8.79 32.14 5.79
N TRP A 41 8.20 30.97 5.98
CA TRP A 41 6.79 30.77 6.27
C TRP A 41 6.36 31.39 7.62
N PRO A 42 5.13 31.91 7.72
CA PRO A 42 4.09 31.99 6.68
C PRO A 42 4.29 33.19 5.73
N PRO A 43 3.73 33.15 4.51
CA PRO A 43 3.73 34.29 3.61
C PRO A 43 2.85 35.43 4.16
N PRO A 44 3.17 36.71 3.85
CA PRO A 44 2.32 37.84 4.16
C PRO A 44 0.87 37.65 3.69
N SER A 45 -0.10 38.05 4.52
CA SER A 45 -1.53 37.85 4.25
C SER A 45 -2.01 38.47 2.94
N ALA A 46 -1.39 39.57 2.50
CA ALA A 46 -1.66 40.21 1.22
C ALA A 46 -1.38 39.29 0.01
N LEU A 47 -0.44 38.36 0.13
CA LEU A 47 -0.05 37.43 -0.94
C LEU A 47 -0.93 36.17 -0.98
N LEU A 48 -1.68 35.86 0.09
CA LEU A 48 -2.53 34.66 0.15
C LEU A 48 -3.67 34.65 -0.87
N GLN A 49 -4.03 35.83 -1.43
CA GLN A 49 -5.04 35.96 -2.48
C GLN A 49 -4.49 35.60 -3.87
N LEU A 50 -3.16 35.48 -4.03
CA LEU A 50 -2.54 35.12 -5.29
C LEU A 50 -2.73 33.62 -5.57
N PRO A 51 -2.69 33.20 -6.86
CA PRO A 51 -2.62 31.80 -7.21
C PRO A 51 -1.39 31.13 -6.58
N GLY A 52 -1.63 30.13 -5.73
CA GLY A 52 -0.56 29.38 -5.09
C GLY A 52 0.00 28.28 -6.00
N ALA A 53 1.30 28.06 -5.93
CA ALA A 53 1.97 26.91 -6.53
C ALA A 53 2.90 26.23 -5.52
N LEU A 54 2.75 24.91 -5.37
CA LEU A 54 3.60 24.11 -4.49
C LEU A 54 4.85 23.64 -5.24
N ILE A 55 6.01 23.93 -4.68
CA ILE A 55 7.30 23.52 -5.23
C ILE A 55 7.74 22.24 -4.52
N ILE A 56 7.78 21.13 -5.26
CA ILE A 56 8.19 19.83 -4.74
C ILE A 56 9.72 19.85 -4.56
N PRO A 57 10.23 19.61 -3.34
CA PRO A 57 11.67 19.56 -3.08
C PRO A 57 12.35 18.49 -3.93
N ALA A 58 13.58 18.77 -4.35
CA ALA A 58 14.32 17.88 -5.24
C ALA A 58 14.61 16.50 -4.61
N LEU A 59 14.74 16.43 -3.28
CA LEU A 59 15.00 15.19 -2.53
C LEU A 59 13.76 14.29 -2.42
N ASP A 60 12.56 14.86 -2.55
CA ASP A 60 11.28 14.15 -2.38
C ASP A 60 10.64 13.73 -3.72
N CYS A 61 11.39 13.87 -4.82
CA CYS A 61 10.93 13.47 -6.14
C CYS A 61 12.03 12.73 -6.91
N SER A 62 11.61 11.75 -7.69
CA SER A 62 12.48 10.99 -8.58
C SER A 62 12.09 11.25 -10.04
N HIS A 63 13.09 11.50 -10.86
CA HIS A 63 12.94 11.76 -12.29
C HIS A 63 13.30 10.52 -13.10
N PHE A 64 12.42 10.13 -14.03
CA PHE A 64 12.60 8.96 -14.88
C PHE A 64 12.38 9.31 -16.34
N CYS A 65 13.25 8.79 -17.20
CA CYS A 65 13.09 8.80 -18.65
C CYS A 65 12.94 7.35 -19.12
N LEU A 66 11.74 7.00 -19.58
CA LEU A 66 11.40 5.64 -19.99
C LEU A 66 10.92 5.62 -21.45
N PRO A 67 11.14 4.54 -22.21
CA PRO A 67 10.48 4.38 -23.50
C PRO A 67 8.96 4.43 -23.30
N ALA A 68 8.25 5.18 -24.13
CA ALA A 68 6.81 5.38 -24.07
C ALA A 68 6.10 4.30 -24.91
N PRO A 69 5.58 3.21 -24.31
CA PRO A 69 4.91 2.17 -25.07
C PRO A 69 3.65 2.76 -25.74
N PRO A 70 3.33 2.35 -26.98
CA PRO A 70 2.11 2.81 -27.63
C PRO A 70 0.89 2.36 -26.81
N GLY A 71 -0.05 3.28 -26.57
CA GLY A 71 -1.29 2.98 -25.86
C GLY A 71 -1.28 3.12 -24.33
N LEU A 72 -0.11 3.34 -23.70
CA LEU A 72 -0.01 3.51 -22.24
C LEU A 72 -0.82 4.73 -21.76
N LYS A 73 -1.77 4.49 -20.85
CA LYS A 73 -2.64 5.52 -20.25
C LYS A 73 -2.03 6.08 -18.97
N ARG A 74 -2.45 7.31 -18.63
CA ARG A 74 -1.94 8.04 -17.45
C ARG A 74 -2.12 7.31 -16.12
N HIS A 75 -3.21 6.56 -15.95
CA HIS A 75 -3.47 5.81 -14.72
C HIS A 75 -2.62 4.54 -14.58
N GLU A 76 -1.97 4.09 -15.66
CA GLU A 76 -1.10 2.91 -15.67
C GLU A 76 0.36 3.29 -15.35
N TRP A 77 0.70 4.58 -15.35
CA TRP A 77 2.08 5.02 -15.06
C TRP A 77 2.59 4.61 -13.68
N PRO A 78 1.81 4.67 -12.59
CA PRO A 78 2.30 4.22 -11.28
C PRO A 78 2.63 2.73 -11.24
N GLN A 79 1.92 1.90 -12.00
CA GLN A 79 2.17 0.46 -12.07
C GLN A 79 3.55 0.13 -12.66
N LEU A 80 4.07 1.02 -13.52
CA LEU A 80 5.43 0.87 -14.06
C LEU A 80 6.50 0.90 -12.96
N PHE A 81 6.21 1.44 -11.79
CA PHE A 81 7.18 1.62 -10.71
C PHE A 81 7.05 0.61 -9.58
N GLU A 82 6.09 -0.32 -9.63
CA GLU A 82 5.97 -1.36 -8.59
C GLU A 82 7.23 -2.25 -8.54
N GLU A 83 7.81 -2.56 -9.70
CA GLU A 83 9.06 -3.32 -9.81
C GLU A 83 10.31 -2.48 -9.47
N TYR A 84 10.31 -1.18 -9.78
CA TYR A 84 11.49 -0.33 -9.61
C TYR A 84 11.60 0.32 -8.23
N ALA A 85 10.47 0.75 -7.65
CA ALA A 85 10.43 1.49 -6.41
C ALA A 85 10.16 0.61 -5.19
N GLN A 86 9.80 -0.68 -5.38
CA GLN A 86 9.36 -1.59 -4.32
C GLN A 86 8.24 -1.01 -3.45
N GLN A 87 7.47 -0.06 -4.00
CA GLN A 87 6.36 0.60 -3.34
C GLN A 87 5.09 0.34 -4.16
N PRO A 88 3.93 0.19 -3.50
CA PRO A 88 2.68 0.00 -4.21
C PRO A 88 2.39 1.24 -5.07
N GLY A 89 1.97 1.04 -6.32
CA GLY A 89 1.72 2.15 -7.26
C GLY A 89 0.69 3.16 -6.73
N GLU A 90 -0.22 2.74 -5.85
CA GLU A 90 -1.22 3.61 -5.21
C GLU A 90 -0.62 4.66 -4.26
N ALA A 91 0.51 4.33 -3.61
CA ALA A 91 1.24 5.24 -2.73
C ALA A 91 2.01 6.31 -3.52
N LEU A 92 2.15 6.13 -4.84
CA LEU A 92 2.88 7.04 -5.71
C LEU A 92 1.95 8.02 -6.40
N LEU A 93 2.46 9.24 -6.55
CA LEU A 93 1.93 10.24 -7.46
C LEU A 93 2.90 10.38 -8.63
N VAL A 94 2.41 10.05 -9.84
CA VAL A 94 3.21 10.08 -11.07
C VAL A 94 2.67 11.13 -12.03
N SER A 95 3.55 12.03 -12.45
CA SER A 95 3.23 13.12 -13.36
C SER A 95 4.16 13.15 -14.56
N CYS A 96 3.60 13.39 -15.74
CA CYS A 96 4.37 13.47 -16.97
C CYS A 96 4.81 14.90 -17.22
N LEU A 97 6.11 15.07 -17.48
CA LEU A 97 6.73 16.34 -17.82
C LEU A 97 6.72 16.54 -19.33
N SER A 98 7.13 15.51 -20.06
CA SER A 98 7.15 15.53 -21.52
C SER A 98 6.90 14.15 -22.08
N ARG A 99 6.40 14.13 -23.32
CA ARG A 99 6.25 12.92 -24.14
C ARG A 99 6.68 13.27 -25.55
N GLU A 100 7.92 12.94 -25.89
CA GLU A 100 8.49 13.28 -27.20
C GLU A 100 9.36 12.13 -27.70
N ALA A 101 9.40 11.94 -29.03
CA ALA A 101 10.25 10.94 -29.68
C ALA A 101 10.12 9.51 -29.11
N GLY A 102 8.92 9.12 -28.67
CA GLY A 102 8.70 7.80 -28.08
C GLY A 102 9.33 7.63 -26.69
N GLN A 103 9.71 8.71 -26.02
CA GLN A 103 10.19 8.73 -24.64
C GLN A 103 9.18 9.45 -23.75
N LEU A 104 9.01 8.94 -22.53
CA LEU A 104 8.14 9.46 -21.49
C LEU A 104 9.01 9.95 -20.33
N GLU A 105 8.90 11.24 -20.03
CA GLU A 105 9.58 11.85 -18.91
C GLU A 105 8.59 11.95 -17.75
N LEU A 106 8.86 11.21 -16.68
CA LEU A 106 8.00 11.09 -15.51
C LEU A 106 8.68 11.64 -14.27
N LEU A 107 7.87 12.26 -13.41
CA LEU A 107 8.24 12.63 -12.06
C LEU A 107 7.40 11.82 -11.10
N VAL A 108 8.06 11.12 -10.19
CA VAL A 108 7.47 10.24 -9.18
C VAL A 108 7.70 10.85 -7.81
N MET A 109 6.66 10.91 -6.99
CA MET A 109 6.70 11.43 -5.62
C MET A 109 5.76 10.62 -4.73
N GLN A 110 5.95 10.71 -3.42
CA GLN A 110 5.05 10.06 -2.46
C GLN A 110 3.74 10.83 -2.36
N ARG A 111 2.61 10.13 -2.55
CA ARG A 111 1.28 10.75 -2.56
C ARG A 111 0.94 11.39 -1.22
N GLU A 112 1.15 10.66 -0.13
CA GLU A 112 0.80 11.08 1.23
C GLU A 112 1.55 12.36 1.62
N GLN A 113 2.86 12.40 1.38
CA GLN A 113 3.70 13.56 1.67
C GLN A 113 3.20 14.83 0.96
N VAL A 114 2.85 14.72 -0.33
CA VAL A 114 2.32 15.86 -1.09
C VAL A 114 0.93 16.26 -0.59
N GLN A 115 0.08 15.31 -0.19
CA GLN A 115 -1.23 15.61 0.39
C GLN A 115 -1.10 16.36 1.71
N GLN A 116 -0.13 15.97 2.55
CA GLN A 116 0.17 16.68 3.79
C GLN A 116 0.56 18.14 3.53
N TRP A 117 1.48 18.38 2.60
CA TRP A 117 1.89 19.74 2.23
C TRP A 117 0.74 20.58 1.67
N LEU A 118 -0.14 19.98 0.87
CA LEU A 118 -1.34 20.64 0.37
C LEU A 118 -2.32 20.99 1.50
N ALA A 119 -2.46 20.11 2.50
CA ALA A 119 -3.30 20.36 3.67
C ALA A 119 -2.74 21.49 4.53
N GLU A 120 -1.42 21.54 4.76
CA GLU A 120 -0.74 22.64 5.46
C GLU A 120 -0.96 23.99 4.75
N CYS A 121 -0.86 24.01 3.42
CA CYS A 121 -1.18 25.21 2.62
C CYS A 121 -2.66 25.61 2.77
N ALA A 122 -3.57 24.63 2.69
CA ALA A 122 -5.01 24.88 2.81
C ALA A 122 -5.41 25.39 4.20
N ALA A 123 -4.72 24.96 5.26
CA ALA A 123 -4.94 25.42 6.63
C ALA A 123 -4.65 26.92 6.80
N LEU A 124 -3.74 27.49 6.01
CA LEU A 124 -3.51 28.94 5.94
C LEU A 124 -4.41 29.67 4.94
N GLY A 125 -5.36 28.96 4.32
CA GLY A 125 -6.23 29.52 3.28
C GLY A 125 -5.56 29.70 1.92
N LEU A 126 -4.35 29.17 1.73
CA LEU A 126 -3.64 29.23 0.45
C LEU A 126 -4.20 28.17 -0.51
N GLN A 127 -4.72 28.62 -1.66
CA GLN A 127 -5.23 27.73 -2.69
C GLN A 127 -4.13 27.37 -3.69
N ILE A 128 -3.56 26.17 -3.53
CA ILE A 128 -2.60 25.62 -4.48
C ILE A 128 -3.32 25.18 -5.76
N THR A 129 -2.92 25.75 -6.89
CA THR A 129 -3.51 25.44 -8.21
C THR A 129 -2.55 24.70 -9.13
N HIS A 130 -1.25 24.85 -8.89
CA HIS A 130 -0.17 24.26 -9.67
C HIS A 130 0.88 23.67 -8.73
N GLY A 131 1.69 22.77 -9.27
CA GLY A 131 2.95 22.47 -8.63
C GLY A 131 4.03 22.21 -9.66
N TRP A 132 5.27 22.46 -9.25
CA TRP A 132 6.46 22.24 -10.05
C TRP A 132 7.52 21.58 -9.17
N ALA A 133 8.44 20.83 -9.77
CA ALA A 133 9.63 20.39 -9.04
C ALA A 133 10.69 21.48 -9.05
N GLU A 134 11.57 21.46 -8.05
CA GLU A 134 12.70 22.39 -7.95
C GLU A 134 13.56 22.47 -9.23
N LEU A 135 13.88 21.34 -9.85
CA LEU A 135 14.65 21.31 -11.10
C LEU A 135 13.89 21.88 -12.32
N GLN A 136 12.56 21.97 -12.26
CA GLN A 136 11.78 22.65 -13.30
C GLN A 136 11.91 24.16 -13.22
N LEU A 137 12.21 24.71 -12.03
CA LEU A 137 12.42 26.15 -11.84
C LEU A 137 13.72 26.62 -12.49
N LEU A 138 14.69 25.73 -12.71
CA LEU A 138 15.94 26.08 -13.37
C LEU A 138 15.72 26.42 -14.85
N PRO A 139 16.36 27.49 -15.36
CA PRO A 139 16.28 27.86 -16.77
C PRO A 139 16.74 26.70 -17.67
N PRO A 140 16.29 26.67 -18.93
CA PRO A 140 16.76 25.66 -19.87
C PRO A 140 18.27 25.78 -20.08
N ALA A 141 18.98 24.65 -19.99
CA ALA A 141 20.41 24.59 -20.28
C ALA A 141 20.67 24.46 -21.78
N GLU A 142 21.66 25.19 -22.30
CA GLU A 142 22.12 25.06 -23.67
C GLU A 142 22.82 23.70 -23.90
N PRO A 143 22.86 23.19 -25.14
CA PRO A 143 23.60 21.96 -25.46
C PRO A 143 25.05 22.03 -24.98
N GLY A 144 25.47 21.02 -24.20
CA GLY A 144 26.83 20.95 -23.63
C GLY A 144 27.07 21.85 -22.41
N GLN A 145 26.04 22.54 -21.91
CA GLN A 145 26.13 23.32 -20.66
C GLN A 145 25.30 22.69 -19.54
N VAL A 146 25.64 23.08 -18.31
CA VAL A 146 24.89 22.76 -17.11
C VAL A 146 24.47 24.02 -16.36
N VAL A 147 23.25 24.03 -15.83
CA VAL A 147 22.82 25.03 -14.86
C VAL A 147 22.86 24.36 -13.48
N GLU A 148 23.71 24.88 -12.59
CA GLU A 148 23.79 24.47 -11.19
C GLU A 148 23.00 25.47 -10.35
N TRP A 149 22.16 24.97 -9.45
CA TRP A 149 21.61 25.76 -8.37
C TRP A 149 22.12 25.25 -7.04
N ARG A 150 22.84 26.11 -6.33
CA ARG A 150 23.50 25.83 -5.07
C ARG A 150 22.77 26.51 -3.92
N ARG A 151 22.37 25.70 -2.95
CA ARG A 151 21.90 26.09 -1.63
C ARG A 151 22.90 25.62 -0.58
N GLU A 152 22.77 26.13 0.65
CA GLU A 152 23.67 25.75 1.76
C GLU A 152 23.81 24.23 1.93
N SER A 153 22.73 23.48 1.74
CA SER A 153 22.67 22.03 1.98
C SER A 153 22.28 21.19 0.75
N LEU A 154 22.22 21.75 -0.46
CA LEU A 154 21.87 20.96 -1.66
C LEU A 154 22.36 21.59 -2.95
N ARG A 155 22.80 20.76 -3.90
CA ARG A 155 23.06 21.17 -5.28
C ARG A 155 22.08 20.49 -6.23
N CYS A 156 21.40 21.28 -7.05
CA CYS A 156 20.51 20.80 -8.10
C CYS A 156 21.12 21.17 -9.45
N LEU A 157 21.40 20.19 -10.30
CA LEU A 157 22.01 20.39 -11.61
C LEU A 157 21.06 19.95 -12.72
N LYS A 158 21.01 20.76 -13.77
CA LYS A 158 20.22 20.50 -14.96
C LYS A 158 21.08 20.71 -16.20
N ALA A 159 21.23 19.66 -16.99
CA ALA A 159 21.92 19.72 -18.27
C ALA A 159 20.92 19.66 -19.43
N HIS A 160 21.43 19.91 -20.65
CA HIS A 160 20.67 19.64 -21.87
C HIS A 160 20.25 18.16 -21.94
N SER A 161 19.21 17.81 -22.69
CA SER A 161 18.71 16.43 -22.89
C SER A 161 18.02 15.75 -21.70
N ARG A 162 17.24 16.49 -20.89
CA ARG A 162 16.40 15.93 -19.80
C ARG A 162 17.22 15.24 -18.69
N GLN A 163 18.46 15.67 -18.49
CA GLN A 163 19.33 15.13 -17.45
C GLN A 163 19.29 16.02 -16.21
N TRP A 164 18.83 15.44 -15.10
CA TRP A 164 18.70 16.09 -13.81
C TRP A 164 19.59 15.36 -12.80
N LEU A 165 20.28 16.11 -11.95
CA LEU A 165 21.06 15.56 -10.85
C LEU A 165 20.79 16.35 -9.58
N VAL A 166 20.45 15.62 -8.51
CA VAL A 166 20.32 16.16 -7.16
C VAL A 166 21.48 15.61 -6.35
N TRP A 167 22.26 16.50 -5.75
CA TRP A 167 23.49 16.14 -5.05
C TRP A 167 23.46 16.64 -3.60
N PRO A 168 22.94 15.81 -2.67
CA PRO A 168 22.93 16.11 -1.24
C PRO A 168 24.32 16.02 -0.61
N PRO A 169 24.54 16.69 0.54
CA PRO A 169 25.83 16.81 1.21
C PRO A 169 26.37 15.46 1.68
N VAL A 170 25.48 14.49 1.96
CA VAL A 170 25.87 13.11 2.31
C VAL A 170 26.67 12.41 1.22
N LEU A 171 26.56 12.84 -0.05
CA LEU A 171 27.35 12.32 -1.17
C LEU A 171 28.73 13.00 -1.30
N GLY A 172 29.04 13.96 -0.42
CA GLY A 172 30.30 14.71 -0.38
C GLY A 172 30.29 15.95 -1.27
N GLU A 173 31.38 16.73 -1.22
CA GLU A 173 31.46 18.03 -1.92
C GLU A 173 31.71 17.91 -3.42
N ARG A 174 32.20 16.74 -3.86
CA ARG A 174 32.74 16.56 -5.21
C ARG A 174 31.72 15.90 -6.12
N LEU A 175 31.19 16.69 -7.07
CA LEU A 175 30.30 16.18 -8.11
C LEU A 175 30.98 15.12 -8.99
N PRO A 176 30.21 14.19 -9.60
CA PRO A 176 30.73 13.25 -10.58
C PRO A 176 31.42 13.97 -11.75
N GLN A 177 32.48 13.36 -12.30
CA GLN A 177 33.30 13.98 -13.36
C GLN A 177 32.47 14.45 -14.56
N ALA A 178 31.52 13.62 -15.00
CA ALA A 178 30.63 13.93 -16.13
C ALA A 178 29.82 15.24 -15.96
N TRP A 179 29.59 15.69 -14.73
CA TRP A 179 28.89 16.94 -14.43
C TRP A 179 29.83 18.10 -14.14
N ARG A 180 31.04 17.80 -13.64
CA ARG A 180 32.04 18.80 -13.26
C ARG A 180 32.76 19.41 -14.46
N ASP A 181 32.96 18.61 -15.51
CA ASP A 181 33.70 19.01 -16.70
C ASP A 181 32.83 19.81 -17.69
N LEU A 182 31.52 19.91 -17.43
CA LEU A 182 30.60 20.71 -18.24
C LEU A 182 30.68 22.19 -17.85
N PRO A 183 30.84 23.12 -18.81
CA PRO A 183 30.73 24.55 -18.54
C PRO A 183 29.32 24.86 -18.04
N GLY A 184 29.21 25.69 -17.01
CA GLY A 184 27.92 25.94 -16.41
C GLY A 184 27.77 27.28 -15.71
N GLU A 185 26.52 27.68 -15.59
CA GLU A 185 26.09 28.83 -14.79
C GLU A 185 25.69 28.33 -13.40
N THR A 186 26.27 28.93 -12.36
CA THR A 186 25.87 28.67 -10.98
C THR A 186 24.90 29.76 -10.52
N LEU A 187 23.72 29.34 -10.07
CA LEU A 187 22.72 30.15 -9.41
C LEU A 187 22.80 29.87 -7.90
N GLU A 188 22.79 30.91 -7.08
CA GLU A 188 22.89 30.79 -5.63
C GLU A 188 21.65 31.35 -4.93
N GLY A 189 21.42 30.87 -3.71
CA GLY A 189 20.37 31.35 -2.82
C GLY A 189 19.22 30.37 -2.63
N ASP A 190 18.35 30.71 -1.69
CA ASP A 190 17.16 29.95 -1.32
C ASP A 190 16.21 29.65 -2.49
N TRP A 191 16.21 30.54 -3.46
CA TRP A 191 15.51 30.43 -4.73
C TRP A 191 16.51 30.71 -5.86
N PRO A 192 16.37 30.10 -7.05
CA PRO A 192 17.27 30.38 -8.15
C PRO A 192 17.12 31.85 -8.55
N SER A 193 18.24 32.57 -8.67
CA SER A 193 18.28 34.00 -9.02
C SER A 193 17.58 34.29 -10.36
N ARG A 194 17.54 33.30 -11.25
CA ARG A 194 16.77 33.31 -12.49
C ARG A 194 15.89 32.06 -12.56
N LEU A 195 14.58 32.28 -12.66
CA LEU A 195 13.60 31.20 -12.86
C LEU A 195 13.31 30.96 -14.34
N ALA A 196 13.00 29.71 -14.67
CA ALA A 196 12.36 29.34 -15.92
C ALA A 196 10.99 30.03 -16.09
N ARG A 197 10.48 30.03 -17.32
CA ARG A 197 9.15 30.56 -17.63
C ARG A 197 8.08 29.60 -17.11
N LEU A 198 7.61 29.81 -15.89
CA LEU A 198 6.65 28.93 -15.20
C LEU A 198 5.38 28.67 -16.01
N GLU A 199 4.94 29.65 -16.78
CA GLU A 199 3.78 29.52 -17.68
C GLU A 199 3.96 28.48 -18.79
N GLN A 200 5.19 28.10 -19.13
CA GLN A 200 5.47 27.09 -20.16
C GLN A 200 5.68 25.70 -19.58
N LEU A 201 5.84 25.60 -18.26
CA LEU A 201 6.13 24.35 -17.57
C LEU A 201 4.85 23.53 -17.33
N PRO A 202 4.92 22.19 -17.47
CA PRO A 202 3.84 21.29 -17.10
C PRO A 202 3.65 21.30 -15.57
N SER A 203 2.40 21.21 -15.10
CA SER A 203 2.14 21.12 -13.66
C SER A 203 2.23 19.66 -13.20
N VAL A 204 2.95 19.42 -12.10
CA VAL A 204 3.12 18.08 -11.53
C VAL A 204 1.95 17.65 -10.63
N LEU A 205 1.00 18.55 -10.36
CA LEU A 205 -0.14 18.29 -9.48
C LEU A 205 -1.48 18.14 -10.22
N GLU A 206 -1.47 18.00 -11.55
CA GLU A 206 -2.71 17.96 -12.34
C GLU A 206 -3.69 16.84 -11.96
N GLY A 207 -3.19 15.72 -11.45
CA GLY A 207 -4.02 14.59 -10.97
C GLY A 207 -4.49 14.73 -9.51
N MET A 208 -3.99 15.72 -8.79
CA MET A 208 -4.31 16.02 -7.38
C MET A 208 -5.17 17.27 -7.24
N ARG A 209 -5.63 17.86 -8.36
CA ARG A 209 -6.64 18.92 -8.30
C ARG A 209 -7.83 18.33 -7.54
N PRO A 210 -8.21 18.86 -6.37
CA PRO A 210 -9.55 18.60 -5.88
C PRO A 210 -10.45 19.09 -7.02
N THR A 211 -11.26 18.19 -7.56
CA THR A 211 -12.33 18.54 -8.49
C THR A 211 -13.10 19.62 -7.75
N ARG A 212 -12.83 20.90 -8.08
CA ARG A 212 -13.50 22.03 -7.46
C ARG A 212 -14.96 21.71 -7.66
N THR A 213 -15.63 21.37 -6.58
CA THR A 213 -17.07 21.31 -6.46
C THR A 213 -17.56 22.73 -6.61
N ARG A 214 -17.42 23.27 -7.83
CA ARG A 214 -18.34 24.27 -8.35
C ARG A 214 -19.70 23.62 -8.17
N GLY A 215 -20.52 24.23 -7.32
CA GLY A 215 -21.86 23.76 -6.99
C GLY A 215 -22.58 23.23 -8.22
N PRO A 216 -23.43 22.20 -8.06
CA PRO A 216 -23.89 21.36 -9.15
C PRO A 216 -24.62 22.21 -10.19
N ARG A 217 -23.91 22.62 -11.24
CA ARG A 217 -24.55 22.93 -12.51
C ARG A 217 -24.82 21.58 -13.15
N ALA A 218 -26.06 21.14 -12.97
CA ALA A 218 -26.58 19.92 -13.55
C ALA A 218 -26.08 19.78 -14.99
N PRO A 219 -25.40 18.68 -15.35
CA PRO A 219 -25.08 18.42 -16.74
C PRO A 219 -26.41 18.38 -17.49
N ARG A 220 -26.53 19.17 -18.56
CA ARG A 220 -27.67 19.04 -19.48
C ARG A 220 -27.53 17.70 -20.18
N VAL A 221 -28.09 16.67 -19.54
CA VAL A 221 -28.22 15.32 -20.05
C VAL A 221 -28.97 15.41 -21.38
N SER A 222 -28.34 14.96 -22.47
CA SER A 222 -29.02 14.90 -23.78
C SER A 222 -30.23 13.97 -23.67
N ARG A 223 -31.29 14.18 -24.47
CA ARG A 223 -32.51 13.32 -24.41
C ARG A 223 -32.17 11.83 -24.54
N VAL A 224 -31.16 11.50 -25.35
CA VAL A 224 -30.64 10.14 -25.52
C VAL A 224 -30.00 9.60 -24.24
N GLN A 225 -29.15 10.39 -23.56
CA GLN A 225 -28.58 9.98 -22.27
C GLN A 225 -29.65 9.85 -21.18
N ARG A 226 -30.75 10.62 -21.24
CA ARG A 226 -31.86 10.49 -20.29
C ARG A 226 -32.66 9.20 -20.50
N HIS A 227 -32.88 8.80 -21.75
CA HIS A 227 -33.50 7.51 -22.06
C HIS A 227 -32.60 6.33 -21.66
N LEU A 228 -31.28 6.44 -21.84
CA LEU A 228 -30.33 5.42 -21.38
C LEU A 228 -30.29 5.31 -19.86
N LEU A 229 -30.25 6.44 -19.13
CA LEU A 229 -30.28 6.45 -17.67
C LEU A 229 -31.60 5.88 -17.13
N LEU A 230 -32.74 6.20 -17.76
CA LEU A 230 -34.02 5.58 -17.42
C LEU A 230 -34.00 4.07 -17.67
N GLY A 231 -33.42 3.62 -18.79
CA GLY A 231 -33.21 2.21 -19.07
C GLY A 231 -32.37 1.52 -18.00
N CYS A 232 -31.24 2.12 -17.60
CA CYS A 232 -30.38 1.59 -16.55
C CYS A 232 -31.09 1.51 -15.18
N VAL A 233 -31.89 2.53 -14.82
CA VAL A 233 -32.64 2.54 -13.56
C VAL A 233 -33.73 1.48 -13.55
N VAL A 234 -34.47 1.32 -14.65
CA VAL A 234 -35.50 0.27 -14.78
C VAL A 234 -34.86 -1.12 -14.71
N LEU A 235 -33.71 -1.31 -15.36
CA LEU A 235 -33.01 -2.59 -15.35
C LEU A 235 -32.43 -2.91 -13.97
N ALA A 236 -31.88 -1.91 -13.26
CA ALA A 236 -31.45 -2.06 -11.88
C ALA A 236 -32.62 -2.36 -10.93
N ALA A 237 -33.76 -1.70 -11.11
CA ALA A 237 -34.96 -1.98 -10.32
C ALA A 237 -35.49 -3.40 -10.57
N CYS A 238 -35.55 -3.82 -11.84
CA CYS A 238 -35.96 -5.18 -12.21
C CYS A 238 -34.99 -6.22 -11.62
N TRP A 239 -33.68 -5.97 -11.72
CA TRP A 239 -32.67 -6.85 -11.14
C TRP A 239 -32.78 -6.93 -9.61
N SER A 240 -32.98 -5.79 -8.94
CA SER A 240 -33.15 -5.75 -7.49
C SER A 240 -34.41 -6.51 -7.05
N ALA A 241 -35.51 -6.44 -7.80
CA ALA A 241 -36.72 -7.17 -7.53
C ALA A 241 -36.54 -8.68 -7.70
N VAL A 242 -35.86 -9.10 -8.78
CA VAL A 242 -35.51 -10.52 -9.01
C VAL A 242 -34.61 -11.02 -7.88
N TYR A 243 -33.59 -10.26 -7.51
CA TYR A 243 -32.69 -10.61 -6.41
C TYR A 243 -33.41 -10.70 -5.07
N LEU A 244 -34.32 -9.77 -4.77
CA LEU A 244 -35.13 -9.79 -3.55
C LEU A 244 -36.02 -11.04 -3.51
N VAL A 245 -36.71 -11.36 -4.60
CA VAL A 245 -37.57 -12.56 -4.70
C VAL A 245 -36.73 -13.84 -4.56
N GLN A 246 -35.55 -13.89 -5.18
CA GLN A 246 -34.63 -15.02 -5.03
C GLN A 246 -34.14 -15.15 -3.59
N SER A 247 -33.78 -14.04 -2.94
CA SER A 247 -33.33 -14.04 -1.54
C SER A 247 -34.41 -14.54 -0.59
N LEU A 248 -35.67 -14.14 -0.80
CA LEU A 248 -36.80 -14.61 0.00
C LEU A 248 -37.03 -16.12 -0.18
N ARG A 249 -36.94 -16.62 -1.42
CA ARG A 249 -37.01 -18.07 -1.69
C ARG A 249 -35.85 -18.84 -1.06
N GLN A 250 -34.64 -18.28 -1.06
CA GLN A 250 -33.46 -18.89 -0.43
C GLN A 250 -33.60 -18.94 1.10
N VAL A 251 -34.21 -17.93 1.73
CA VAL A 251 -34.47 -17.94 3.17
C VAL A 251 -35.35 -19.13 3.58
N ASP A 252 -36.33 -19.51 2.77
CA ASP A 252 -37.17 -20.67 3.08
C ASP A 252 -36.42 -21.99 2.94
N VAL A 253 -35.52 -22.10 1.97
CA VAL A 253 -34.60 -23.25 1.84
C VAL A 253 -33.62 -23.31 3.02
N TRP A 254 -33.05 -22.17 3.43
CA TRP A 254 -32.15 -22.11 4.60
C TRP A 254 -32.87 -22.44 5.90
N LYS A 255 -34.11 -21.98 6.09
CA LYS A 255 -34.94 -22.39 7.23
C LYS A 255 -35.19 -23.90 7.24
N ALA A 256 -35.44 -24.50 6.07
CA ALA A 256 -35.62 -25.94 5.94
C ALA A 256 -34.33 -26.72 6.26
N GLN A 257 -33.17 -26.25 5.76
CA GLN A 257 -31.86 -26.84 6.05
C GLN A 257 -31.48 -26.72 7.53
N VAL A 258 -31.72 -25.57 8.15
CA VAL A 258 -31.49 -25.36 9.59
C VAL A 258 -32.41 -26.26 10.42
N ARG A 259 -33.68 -26.45 10.05
CA ARG A 259 -34.59 -27.39 10.72
C ARG A 259 -34.16 -28.85 10.54
N ALA A 260 -33.59 -29.21 9.39
CA ALA A 260 -33.09 -30.55 9.13
C ALA A 260 -31.85 -30.88 9.98
N LEU A 261 -30.96 -29.89 10.21
CA LEU A 261 -29.72 -30.06 10.97
C LEU A 261 -29.89 -29.87 12.48
N ALA A 262 -30.74 -28.92 12.92
CA ALA A 262 -30.91 -28.53 14.31
C ALA A 262 -32.18 -29.08 14.99
N GLY A 263 -33.03 -29.78 14.24
CA GLY A 263 -34.35 -30.24 14.70
C GLY A 263 -35.42 -29.12 14.68
N PRO A 264 -36.68 -29.43 15.02
CA PRO A 264 -37.76 -28.46 15.04
C PRO A 264 -37.57 -27.45 16.19
N ALA A 265 -37.12 -26.25 15.86
CA ALA A 265 -37.00 -25.13 16.80
C ALA A 265 -38.16 -24.14 16.65
N ASN A 266 -38.83 -23.83 17.75
CA ASN A 266 -39.98 -22.91 17.77
C ASN A 266 -39.57 -21.43 17.90
N ASN A 267 -38.29 -21.16 18.17
CA ASN A 267 -37.77 -19.81 18.39
C ASN A 267 -36.35 -19.67 17.78
N PRO A 268 -36.01 -18.55 17.10
CA PRO A 268 -34.67 -18.31 16.55
C PRO A 268 -33.53 -18.46 17.56
N GLN A 269 -33.76 -18.18 18.85
CA GLN A 269 -32.74 -18.40 19.88
C GLN A 269 -32.44 -19.90 20.10
N GLN A 270 -33.46 -20.77 20.02
CA GLN A 270 -33.30 -22.22 20.15
C GLN A 270 -32.55 -22.83 18.95
N ALA A 271 -32.81 -22.32 17.74
CA ALA A 271 -32.09 -22.73 16.54
C ALA A 271 -30.60 -22.34 16.62
N ARG A 272 -30.29 -21.16 17.16
CA ARG A 272 -28.89 -20.72 17.38
C ARG A 272 -28.16 -21.59 18.38
N THR A 273 -28.79 -21.94 19.51
CA THR A 273 -28.17 -22.83 20.51
C THR A 273 -27.98 -24.25 19.99
N ALA A 274 -28.91 -24.76 19.18
CA ALA A 274 -28.79 -26.09 18.58
C ALA A 274 -27.70 -26.13 17.50
N LEU A 275 -27.60 -25.09 16.65
CA LEU A 275 -26.50 -24.95 15.70
C LEU A 275 -25.15 -24.79 16.40
N ALA A 276 -25.08 -24.03 17.50
CA ALA A 276 -23.87 -23.89 18.28
C ALA A 276 -23.41 -25.23 18.89
N ARG A 277 -24.36 -26.10 19.30
CA ARG A 277 -24.04 -27.46 19.77
C ARG A 277 -23.43 -28.31 18.65
N VAL A 278 -24.03 -28.32 17.46
CA VAL A 278 -23.52 -29.08 16.30
C VAL A 278 -22.14 -28.56 15.85
N GLN A 279 -21.93 -27.24 15.88
CA GLN A 279 -20.62 -26.64 15.59
C GLN A 279 -19.59 -26.96 16.67
N GLY A 280 -20.00 -27.00 17.94
CA GLY A 280 -19.16 -27.42 19.06
C GLY A 280 -18.64 -28.85 18.87
N GLU A 281 -19.54 -29.79 18.60
CA GLU A 281 -19.20 -31.21 18.35
C GLU A 281 -18.23 -31.36 17.15
N ALA A 282 -18.42 -30.61 16.07
CA ALA A 282 -17.52 -30.63 14.92
C ALA A 282 -16.13 -30.04 15.23
N THR A 283 -16.08 -28.99 16.05
CA THR A 283 -14.83 -28.35 16.46
C THR A 283 -14.06 -29.25 17.44
N GLU A 284 -14.76 -29.89 18.38
CA GLU A 284 -14.18 -30.88 19.29
C GLU A 284 -13.58 -32.06 18.52
N TRP A 285 -14.28 -32.56 17.49
CA TRP A 285 -13.75 -33.61 16.62
C TRP A 285 -12.46 -33.18 15.90
N GLN A 286 -12.41 -31.95 15.37
CA GLN A 286 -11.22 -31.40 14.70
C GLN A 286 -10.04 -31.25 15.66
N VAL A 287 -10.28 -30.73 16.88
CA VAL A 287 -9.25 -30.61 17.91
C VAL A 287 -8.74 -31.98 18.32
N ARG A 288 -9.61 -33.00 18.48
CA ARG A 288 -9.20 -34.38 18.77
C ARG A 288 -8.32 -34.96 17.67
N GLN A 289 -8.65 -34.73 16.40
CA GLN A 289 -7.80 -35.17 15.29
C GLN A 289 -6.43 -34.49 15.28
N GLN A 290 -6.36 -33.19 15.57
CA GLN A 290 -5.08 -32.47 15.65
C GLN A 290 -4.18 -33.02 16.77
N LYS A 291 -4.75 -33.35 17.94
CA LYS A 291 -4.00 -33.97 19.05
C LYS A 291 -3.44 -35.34 18.67
N ILE A 292 -4.19 -36.17 17.95
CA ILE A 292 -3.72 -37.49 17.47
C ILE A 292 -2.54 -37.32 16.51
N VAL A 293 -2.67 -36.42 15.52
CA VAL A 293 -1.60 -36.16 14.54
C VAL A 293 -0.33 -35.66 15.23
N ALA A 294 -0.44 -34.78 16.22
CA ALA A 294 0.70 -34.30 16.98
C ALA A 294 1.40 -35.42 17.78
N LEU A 295 0.63 -36.32 18.39
CA LEU A 295 1.17 -37.50 19.09
C LEU A 295 1.86 -38.48 18.13
N GLU A 296 1.29 -38.74 16.96
CA GLU A 296 1.90 -39.60 15.92
C GLU A 296 3.22 -39.03 15.40
N GLN A 297 3.28 -37.72 15.17
CA GLN A 297 4.51 -37.04 14.75
C GLN A 297 5.58 -37.09 15.84
N ALA A 298 5.23 -36.83 17.10
CA ALA A 298 6.18 -36.89 18.20
C ALA A 298 6.71 -38.32 18.44
N LEU A 299 5.85 -39.34 18.32
CA LEU A 299 6.23 -40.74 18.38
C LEU A 299 7.17 -41.12 17.22
N SER A 300 6.86 -40.68 16.01
CA SER A 300 7.69 -40.95 14.83
C SER A 300 9.09 -40.34 14.98
N GLY A 301 9.18 -39.11 15.50
CA GLY A 301 10.46 -38.46 15.81
C GLY A 301 11.25 -39.21 16.88
N TRP A 302 10.59 -39.70 17.94
CA TRP A 302 11.25 -40.52 18.96
C TRP A 302 11.75 -41.86 18.40
N LEU A 303 10.95 -42.56 17.57
CA LEU A 303 11.34 -43.83 16.96
C LEU A 303 12.55 -43.68 16.01
N GLN A 304 12.65 -42.56 15.29
CA GLN A 304 13.83 -42.28 14.45
C GLN A 304 15.11 -42.15 15.28
N GLN A 305 15.01 -41.68 16.52
CA GLN A 305 16.14 -41.54 17.44
C GLN A 305 16.47 -42.87 18.16
N GLN A 306 15.55 -43.83 18.13
CA GLN A 306 15.64 -45.10 18.85
C GLN A 306 15.45 -46.31 17.91
N PRO A 307 16.47 -46.69 17.11
CA PRO A 307 16.35 -47.73 16.09
C PRO A 307 16.07 -49.15 16.65
N GLY A 308 16.14 -49.33 17.96
CA GLY A 308 15.84 -50.58 18.66
C GLY A 308 14.36 -50.78 19.02
N TRP A 309 13.49 -49.81 18.72
CA TRP A 309 12.06 -49.83 19.03
C TRP A 309 11.21 -49.68 17.77
N SER A 310 10.08 -50.39 17.72
CA SER A 310 9.12 -50.37 16.62
C SER A 310 7.69 -50.39 17.16
N VAL A 311 6.74 -49.82 16.43
CA VAL A 311 5.32 -49.87 16.81
C VAL A 311 4.75 -51.24 16.44
N SER A 312 4.18 -51.94 17.41
CA SER A 312 3.51 -53.22 17.18
C SER A 312 1.99 -53.06 17.07
N ARG A 313 1.40 -52.09 17.78
CA ARG A 313 -0.02 -51.79 17.67
C ARG A 313 -0.36 -50.34 18.05
N ILE A 314 -1.32 -49.77 17.33
CA ILE A 314 -1.96 -48.50 17.64
C ILE A 314 -3.46 -48.76 17.75
N GLU A 315 -4.06 -48.40 18.87
CA GLU A 315 -5.51 -48.52 19.11
C GLU A 315 -6.06 -47.16 19.56
N PHE A 316 -7.19 -46.77 18.99
CA PHE A 316 -7.89 -45.54 19.36
C PHE A 316 -9.33 -45.85 19.74
N ASP A 317 -9.70 -45.50 20.97
CA ASP A 317 -10.99 -45.84 21.62
C ASP A 317 -11.90 -44.59 21.74
N GLY A 318 -11.72 -43.61 20.84
CA GLY A 318 -12.48 -42.34 20.83
C GLY A 318 -12.00 -41.27 21.80
N SER A 319 -11.51 -41.65 22.99
CA SER A 319 -10.97 -40.74 24.01
C SER A 319 -9.51 -41.02 24.38
N ARG A 320 -9.08 -42.29 24.22
CA ARG A 320 -7.75 -42.76 24.58
C ARG A 320 -7.02 -43.29 23.36
N TRP A 321 -5.76 -42.91 23.25
CA TRP A 321 -4.82 -43.42 22.27
C TRP A 321 -3.87 -44.39 22.97
N ARG A 322 -3.97 -45.67 22.63
CA ARG A 322 -3.17 -46.76 23.20
C ARG A 322 -2.14 -47.22 22.19
N LEU A 323 -0.91 -47.41 22.65
CA LEU A 323 0.22 -47.84 21.84
C LEU A 323 0.87 -49.06 22.47
N ALA A 324 1.28 -50.00 21.61
CA ALA A 324 2.19 -51.05 21.97
C ALA A 324 3.47 -50.87 21.14
N LEU A 325 4.60 -50.73 21.82
CA LEU A 325 5.94 -50.68 21.23
C LEU A 325 6.63 -52.01 21.47
N ARG A 326 7.38 -52.50 20.50
CA ARG A 326 8.19 -53.72 20.60
C ARG A 326 9.63 -53.36 20.29
N GLY A 327 10.54 -53.71 21.17
CA GLY A 327 11.94 -53.38 21.01
C GLY A 327 12.83 -54.01 22.07
N ASN A 328 14.12 -54.07 21.74
CA ASN A 328 15.18 -54.54 22.64
C ASN A 328 16.14 -53.40 23.00
N GLY A 329 15.73 -52.14 22.77
CA GLY A 329 16.50 -50.95 23.13
C GLY A 329 16.44 -50.64 24.64
N PRO A 330 17.23 -49.66 25.12
CA PRO A 330 17.15 -49.21 26.50
C PRO A 330 15.73 -48.73 26.83
N GLN A 331 15.26 -49.02 28.04
CA GLN A 331 13.91 -48.66 28.48
C GLN A 331 13.81 -47.11 28.58
N PRO A 332 12.89 -46.47 27.84
CA PRO A 332 12.73 -45.03 27.88
C PRO A 332 12.24 -44.55 29.24
N LEU A 333 12.72 -43.37 29.66
CA LEU A 333 12.33 -42.75 30.92
C LEU A 333 10.86 -42.31 30.88
N PRO A 334 10.07 -42.52 31.95
CA PRO A 334 8.69 -42.05 32.05
C PRO A 334 8.51 -40.55 31.75
N ALA A 335 9.52 -39.74 32.06
CA ALA A 335 9.53 -38.30 31.81
C ALA A 335 9.45 -37.95 30.31
N GLU A 336 10.00 -38.78 29.42
CA GLU A 336 9.95 -38.56 27.97
C GLU A 336 8.52 -38.73 27.42
N TRP A 337 7.80 -39.73 27.92
CA TRP A 337 6.39 -39.97 27.56
C TRP A 337 5.48 -38.87 28.08
N GLN A 338 5.75 -38.38 29.28
CA GLN A 338 4.99 -37.29 29.86
C GLN A 338 5.23 -35.96 29.13
N ALA A 339 6.47 -35.68 28.73
CA ALA A 339 6.79 -34.51 27.90
C ALA A 339 6.12 -34.58 26.51
N MET A 340 6.12 -35.76 25.88
CA MET A 340 5.43 -36.01 24.60
C MET A 340 3.92 -35.78 24.71
N ALA A 341 3.29 -36.27 25.78
CA ALA A 341 1.88 -36.05 26.05
C ALA A 341 1.55 -34.55 26.23
N GLN A 342 2.35 -33.83 27.02
CA GLN A 342 2.15 -32.40 27.27
C GLN A 342 2.31 -31.56 26.00
N ALA A 343 3.30 -31.85 25.17
CA ALA A 343 3.51 -31.15 23.90
C ALA A 343 2.31 -31.29 22.94
N ALA A 344 1.61 -32.42 22.98
CA ALA A 344 0.42 -32.67 22.17
C ALA A 344 -0.92 -32.30 22.88
N GLY A 345 -0.88 -31.71 24.08
CA GLY A 345 -2.09 -31.35 24.83
C GLY A 345 -2.91 -32.54 25.32
N ALA A 346 -2.25 -33.67 25.59
CA ALA A 346 -2.80 -34.91 26.12
C ALA A 346 -2.21 -35.24 27.50
N GLN A 347 -2.83 -36.16 28.24
CA GLN A 347 -2.35 -36.64 29.54
C GLN A 347 -1.91 -38.10 29.44
N TRP A 348 -0.69 -38.39 29.88
CA TRP A 348 -0.21 -39.78 29.96
C TRP A 348 -0.73 -40.42 31.26
N THR A 349 -1.38 -41.58 31.16
CA THR A 349 -2.19 -42.15 32.25
C THR A 349 -1.67 -43.47 32.83
N ASP A 350 -0.75 -44.19 32.18
CA ASP A 350 -0.30 -45.50 32.70
C ASP A 350 1.19 -45.75 32.54
N GLN A 351 1.79 -46.37 33.56
CA GLN A 351 3.18 -46.79 33.58
C GLN A 351 3.45 -47.75 32.43
N ALA A 352 4.51 -47.48 31.68
CA ALA A 352 5.00 -48.31 30.60
C ALA A 352 5.31 -49.74 31.10
N GLN A 353 4.30 -50.63 31.12
CA GLN A 353 4.47 -52.01 31.55
C GLN A 353 5.27 -52.73 30.48
N HIS A 354 6.47 -53.18 30.86
CA HIS A 354 7.34 -53.95 29.99
C HIS A 354 7.10 -55.44 30.21
N VAL A 355 6.34 -56.06 29.31
CA VAL A 355 6.07 -57.51 29.35
C VAL A 355 6.71 -58.13 28.12
N ALA A 356 7.72 -58.98 28.32
CA ALA A 356 8.36 -59.76 27.26
C ALA A 356 8.86 -58.96 26.02
N GLY A 357 9.43 -57.76 26.22
CA GLY A 357 9.95 -56.93 25.13
C GLY A 357 8.87 -56.08 24.43
N GLN A 358 7.67 -55.99 25.03
CA GLN A 358 6.59 -55.11 24.61
C GLN A 358 6.29 -54.08 25.69
N LEU A 359 6.11 -52.83 25.28
CA LEU A 359 5.87 -51.68 26.13
C LEU A 359 4.52 -51.06 25.76
N HIS A 360 3.58 -51.03 26.70
CA HIS A 360 2.25 -50.49 26.50
C HIS A 360 2.14 -49.06 27.05
N LEU A 361 1.63 -48.13 26.25
CA LEU A 361 1.43 -46.72 26.61
C LEU A 361 -0.03 -46.34 26.38
N SER A 362 -0.58 -45.50 27.26
CA SER A 362 -1.92 -44.94 27.14
C SER A 362 -1.87 -43.42 27.31
N PHE A 363 -2.37 -42.71 26.31
CA PHE A 363 -2.52 -41.26 26.29
C PHE A 363 -4.01 -40.93 26.29
N ASP A 364 -4.44 -40.14 27.27
CA ASP A 364 -5.78 -39.58 27.37
C ASP A 364 -5.81 -38.24 26.64
N LEU A 365 -6.65 -38.13 25.62
CA LEU A 365 -6.80 -36.88 24.84
C LEU A 365 -7.71 -35.87 25.54
N GLY A 366 -8.34 -36.29 26.64
CA GLY A 366 -9.24 -35.51 27.47
C GLY A 366 -10.58 -35.19 26.79
N GLU A 367 -11.60 -35.02 27.61
CA GLU A 367 -12.62 -34.00 27.39
C GLU A 367 -12.27 -32.83 28.31
N GLN A 368 -12.05 -31.64 27.77
CA GLN A 368 -11.81 -30.46 28.61
C GLN A 368 -12.28 -29.19 27.91
N PRO A 369 -12.81 -28.21 28.66
CA PRO A 369 -13.77 -28.26 29.76
C PRO A 369 -15.15 -27.70 29.36
#